data_AF-A0A1D7NKT6-F1
#
_entry.id   AF-A0A1D7NKT6-F1
#
_cell.length_a   1.000
_cell.length_b   1.000
_cell.length_c   1.000
_cell.angle_alpha   90.00
_cell.angle_beta   90.00
_cell.angle_gamma   90.00
#
_symmetry.space_group_name_H-M   'P 1'
#
loop_
_entity.id
_entity.type
_entity.pdbx_description
1 polymer ?
#
loop_
_entity_poly.entity_id
_entity_poly.type
_entity_poly.pdbx_seq_one_letter_code
_entity_poly.pdbx_strand_id
1 'polypeptide(L)'
;MRKLLFGLLLIVVLGAGALFTGLANPLVEMQVKSALVESGIGEKRAGCMAGRMVDRLTIGQLWKLRQGMAPQEGEPEGDYGLGELIKRLRRVDDGEAVAVLTTSAGLCTLGIG
;
A
#
# COMPACT_ATOMS: atom_id res chain seq x y z
N MET A 1 -1.23 34.97 10.90
CA MET A 1 -1.34 33.63 11.53
C MET A 1 -2.75 33.03 11.44
N ARG A 2 -3.83 33.69 11.89
CA ARG A 2 -5.22 33.16 11.79
C ARG A 2 -5.67 32.80 10.37
N LYS A 3 -5.37 33.62 9.36
CA LYS A 3 -5.70 33.34 7.95
C LYS A 3 -4.96 32.13 7.37
N LEU A 4 -3.71 31.89 7.81
CA LEU A 4 -2.94 30.70 7.44
C LEU A 4 -3.49 29.45 8.12
N LEU A 5 -3.92 29.57 9.38
CA LEU A 5 -4.59 28.49 10.11
C LEU A 5 -5.92 28.10 9.47
N PHE A 6 -6.74 29.08 9.05
CA PHE A 6 -7.99 28.80 8.33
C PHE A 6 -7.74 28.19 6.95
N GLY A 7 -6.74 28.67 6.21
CA GLY A 7 -6.34 28.07 4.93
C GLY A 7 -5.86 26.62 5.09
N LEU A 8 -5.01 26.36 6.10
CA LEU A 8 -4.52 25.02 6.41
C LEU A 8 -5.66 24.10 6.84
N LEU A 9 -6.59 24.58 7.66
CA LEU A 9 -7.75 23.82 8.12
C LEU A 9 -8.69 23.48 6.94
N LEU A 10 -8.91 24.40 6.01
CA LEU A 10 -9.66 24.14 4.78
C LEU A 10 -8.99 23.06 3.91
N ILE A 11 -7.67 23.10 3.76
CA ILE A 11 -6.91 22.09 3.01
C ILE A 11 -6.98 20.72 3.69
N VAL A 12 -6.86 20.66 5.03
CA VAL A 12 -6.98 19.42 5.79
C VAL A 12 -8.39 18.84 5.68
N VAL A 13 -9.43 19.67 5.74
CA VAL A 13 -10.83 19.22 5.60
C VAL A 13 -11.12 18.73 4.17
N LEU A 14 -10.63 19.44 3.15
CA LEU A 14 -10.78 19.00 1.75
C LEU A 14 -9.98 17.72 1.47
N GLY A 15 -8.77 17.62 2.00
CA GLY A 15 -7.94 16.42 1.93
C GLY A 15 -8.62 15.22 2.60
N ALA A 16 -9.09 15.38 3.84
CA ALA A 16 -9.81 14.34 4.54
C ALA A 16 -11.10 13.94 3.80
N GLY A 17 -11.88 14.91 3.31
CA GLY A 17 -13.09 14.65 2.54
C GLY A 17 -12.83 13.81 1.29
N ALA A 18 -11.80 14.13 0.51
CA ALA A 18 -11.44 13.37 -0.70
C ALA A 18 -10.98 11.92 -0.41
N LEU A 19 -10.35 11.69 0.76
CA LEU A 19 -9.98 10.35 1.21
C LEU A 19 -11.21 9.54 1.64
N PHE A 20 -12.21 10.20 2.26
CA PHE A 20 -13.46 9.55 2.68
C PHE A 20 -14.42 9.24 1.53
N THR A 21 -14.41 10.02 0.44
CA THR A 21 -15.29 9.81 -0.71
C THR A 21 -14.75 8.80 -1.72
N GLY A 22 -13.57 8.22 -1.50
CA GLY A 22 -12.94 7.28 -2.43
C GLY A 22 -12.43 7.92 -3.73
N LEU A 23 -12.53 9.24 -3.88
CA LEU A 23 -12.02 9.97 -5.06
C LEU A 23 -10.49 9.85 -5.20
N ALA A 24 -9.80 9.57 -4.09
CA ALA A 24 -8.36 9.33 -4.07
C ALA A 24 -7.96 7.88 -4.43
N ASN A 25 -8.88 6.91 -4.49
CA ASN A 25 -8.56 5.50 -4.79
C ASN A 25 -7.70 5.31 -6.05
N PRO A 26 -8.02 5.90 -7.22
CA PRO A 26 -7.21 5.67 -8.42
C PRO A 26 -5.78 6.18 -8.28
N LEU A 27 -5.56 7.25 -7.51
CA LEU A 27 -4.22 7.77 -7.24
C LEU A 27 -3.45 6.85 -6.30
N VAL A 28 -4.11 6.37 -5.24
CA VAL A 28 -3.51 5.43 -4.27
C VAL A 28 -3.19 4.10 -4.95
N GLU A 29 -4.07 3.61 -5.81
CA GLU A 29 -3.87 2.39 -6.59
C GLU A 29 -2.63 2.49 -7.49
N MET A 30 -2.46 3.61 -8.20
CA MET A 30 -1.24 3.84 -8.99
C MET A 30 0.01 3.83 -8.12
N GLN A 31 -0.02 4.46 -6.95
CA GLN A 31 1.13 4.45 -6.03
C GLN A 31 1.45 3.05 -5.49
N VAL A 32 0.42 2.28 -5.10
CA VAL A 32 0.58 0.90 -4.63
C VAL A 32 1.15 0.04 -5.75
N LYS A 33 0.60 0.17 -6.97
CA LYS A 33 1.10 -0.55 -8.15
C LYS A 33 2.58 -0.23 -8.41
N SER A 34 2.97 1.04 -8.42
CA SER A 34 4.37 1.44 -8.62
C SER A 34 5.30 0.80 -7.59
N ALA A 35 4.93 0.83 -6.30
CA ALA A 35 5.72 0.22 -5.24
C ALA A 35 5.86 -1.30 -5.42
N LEU A 36 4.80 -2.00 -5.85
CA LEU A 36 4.84 -3.43 -6.15
C LEU A 36 5.78 -3.73 -7.34
N VAL A 37 5.75 -2.89 -8.39
CA VAL A 37 6.64 -3.04 -9.55
C VAL A 37 8.10 -2.80 -9.16
N GLU A 38 8.38 -1.78 -8.35
CA GLU A 38 9.72 -1.51 -7.81
C GLU A 38 10.24 -2.67 -6.96
N SER A 39 9.35 -3.39 -6.26
CA SER A 39 9.71 -4.62 -5.53
C SER A 39 9.89 -5.87 -6.42
N GLY A 40 9.77 -5.73 -7.75
CA GLY A 40 9.99 -6.82 -8.71
C GLY A 40 8.73 -7.56 -9.15
N ILE A 41 7.53 -7.11 -8.78
CA ILE A 41 6.27 -7.72 -9.26
C ILE A 41 5.97 -7.22 -10.68
N GLY A 42 5.75 -8.14 -11.62
CA GLY A 42 5.42 -7.77 -12.99
C GLY A 42 4.16 -6.89 -13.11
N GLU A 43 4.20 -5.90 -13.99
CA GLU A 43 3.20 -4.83 -14.21
C GLU A 43 1.73 -5.29 -14.13
N LYS A 44 1.40 -6.41 -14.81
CA LYS A 44 0.03 -6.95 -14.84
C LYS A 44 -0.42 -7.49 -13.48
N ARG A 45 0.46 -8.21 -12.77
CA ARG A 45 0.17 -8.74 -11.43
C ARG A 45 0.10 -7.61 -10.41
N ALA A 46 1.00 -6.64 -10.52
CA ALA A 46 1.00 -5.45 -9.67
C ALA A 46 -0.32 -4.68 -9.80
N GLY A 47 -0.86 -4.52 -11.01
CA GLY A 47 -2.17 -3.88 -11.22
C GLY A 47 -3.32 -4.64 -10.54
N CYS A 48 -3.41 -5.95 -10.77
CA CYS A 48 -4.43 -6.80 -10.11
C CYS A 48 -4.34 -6.73 -8.57
N MET A 49 -3.12 -6.82 -8.03
CA MET A 49 -2.90 -6.73 -6.59
C MET A 49 -3.25 -5.35 -6.05
N ALA A 50 -2.85 -4.28 -6.72
CA ALA A 50 -3.10 -2.92 -6.28
C ALA A 50 -4.59 -2.59 -6.20
N GLY A 51 -5.38 -2.94 -7.23
CA GLY A 51 -6.83 -2.73 -7.21
C GLY A 51 -7.48 -3.43 -6.02
N ARG A 52 -7.15 -4.72 -5.84
CA ARG A 52 -7.68 -5.52 -4.72
C ARG A 52 -7.27 -5.00 -3.34
N MET A 53 -6.05 -4.49 -3.21
CA MET A 53 -5.55 -3.92 -1.97
C MET A 53 -6.26 -2.60 -1.63
N VAL A 54 -6.47 -1.72 -2.61
CA VAL A 54 -7.16 -0.43 -2.42
C VAL A 54 -8.66 -0.61 -2.19
N ASP A 55 -9.27 -1.67 -2.74
CA ASP A 55 -10.67 -2.00 -2.52
C ASP A 55 -10.96 -2.58 -1.12
N ARG A 56 -9.95 -3.18 -0.47
CA ARG A 56 -10.12 -3.91 0.79
C ARG A 56 -9.45 -3.24 1.99
N LEU A 57 -8.36 -2.52 1.76
CA LEU A 57 -7.57 -1.91 2.82
C LEU A 57 -7.82 -0.42 2.91
N THR A 58 -7.82 0.08 4.14
CA THR A 58 -7.77 1.52 4.38
C THR A 58 -6.40 2.08 4.00
N ILE A 59 -6.35 3.39 3.75
CA ILE A 59 -5.10 4.09 3.43
C ILE A 59 -4.06 3.95 4.55
N GLY A 60 -4.52 3.92 5.82
CA GLY A 60 -3.65 3.67 6.97
C GLY A 60 -3.01 2.28 6.94
N GLN A 61 -3.79 1.25 6.59
CA GLN A 61 -3.29 -0.12 6.45
C GLN A 61 -2.32 -0.27 5.29
N LEU A 62 -2.61 0.35 4.14
CA LEU A 62 -1.68 0.41 3.00
C LEU A 62 -0.36 1.09 3.38
N TRP A 63 -0.44 2.18 4.15
CA TRP A 63 0.75 2.89 4.61
C TRP A 63 1.58 2.06 5.58
N LYS A 64 0.94 1.39 6.56
CA LYS A 64 1.61 0.49 7.51
C LYS A 64 2.25 -0.70 6.79
N LEU A 65 1.57 -1.26 5.79
CA LEU A 65 2.12 -2.34 4.95
C LEU A 65 3.33 -1.88 4.16
N ARG A 66 3.25 -0.73 3.48
CA ARG A 66 4.37 -0.14 2.73
C ARG A 66 5.57 0.09 3.64
N GLN A 67 5.36 0.71 4.81
CA GLN A 67 6.43 0.98 5.76
C GLN A 67 7.03 -0.31 6.35
N GLY A 68 6.17 -1.28 6.68
CA GLY A 68 6.60 -2.57 7.22
C GLY A 68 7.34 -3.43 6.19
N MET A 69 7.11 -3.24 4.89
CA MET A 69 7.77 -3.98 3.81
C MET A 69 9.00 -3.29 3.21
N ALA A 70 9.17 -1.98 3.45
CA ALA A 70 10.32 -1.23 2.96
C ALA A 70 11.65 -1.78 3.52
N PRO A 71 12.72 -1.87 2.72
CA PRO A 71 14.02 -2.30 3.22
C PRO A 71 14.53 -1.37 4.33
N GLN A 72 15.08 -1.94 5.40
CA GLN A 72 15.84 -1.21 6.43
C GLN A 72 17.35 -1.27 6.18
N GLU A 73 18.11 -0.48 6.94
CA GLU A 73 19.57 -0.48 6.88
C GLU A 73 20.13 -1.90 7.07
N GLY A 74 20.92 -2.36 6.09
CA GLY A 74 21.48 -3.72 6.07
C GLY A 74 20.53 -4.79 5.51
N GLU A 75 19.30 -4.46 5.13
CA GLU A 75 18.39 -5.37 4.42
C GLU A 75 18.53 -5.16 2.89
N PRO A 76 18.44 -6.24 2.08
CA PRO A 76 18.50 -6.14 0.62
C PRO A 76 17.29 -5.37 0.07
N GLU A 77 17.51 -4.38 -0.82
CA GLU A 77 16.41 -3.60 -1.42
C GLU A 77 15.61 -4.39 -2.46
N GLY A 78 16.24 -5.40 -3.09
CA GLY A 78 15.69 -6.16 -4.21
C GLY A 78 15.28 -7.59 -3.85
N ASP A 79 15.85 -8.57 -4.54
CA ASP A 79 15.51 -9.98 -4.36
C ASP A 79 15.97 -10.48 -2.98
N TYR A 80 15.05 -11.03 -2.20
CA TYR A 80 15.31 -11.52 -0.85
C TYR A 80 14.58 -12.82 -0.59
N GLY A 81 15.23 -13.70 0.17
CA GLY A 81 14.69 -15.02 0.48
C GLY A 81 13.43 -14.97 1.36
N LEU A 82 12.77 -16.13 1.48
CA LEU A 82 11.56 -16.29 2.29
C LEU A 82 11.72 -15.85 3.76
N GLY A 83 12.91 -16.01 4.33
CA GLY A 83 13.18 -15.57 5.71
C GLY A 83 13.05 -14.05 5.89
N GLU A 84 13.60 -13.28 4.95
CA GLU A 84 13.55 -11.82 4.97
C GLU A 84 12.13 -11.32 4.65
N LEU A 85 11.44 -11.99 3.72
CA LEU A 85 10.02 -11.75 3.46
C LEU A 85 9.17 -11.91 4.73
N ILE A 86 9.33 -13.03 5.45
CA ILE A 86 8.57 -13.30 6.69
C ILE A 86 8.93 -12.28 7.77
N LYS A 87 10.20 -11.90 7.88
CA LYS A 87 10.65 -10.87 8.84
C LYS A 87 9.96 -9.52 8.56
N ARG A 88 9.90 -9.10 7.30
CA ARG A 88 9.21 -7.87 6.89
C ARG A 88 7.70 -7.93 7.09
N LEU A 89 7.06 -9.04 6.71
CA LEU A 89 5.62 -9.25 6.93
C LEU A 89 5.27 -9.22 8.42
N ARG A 90 6.11 -9.80 9.29
CA ARG A 90 5.91 -9.75 10.73
C ARG A 90 6.00 -8.32 11.28
N ARG A 91 6.88 -7.49 10.70
CA ARG A 91 7.05 -6.08 11.08
C ARG A 91 5.86 -5.19 10.71
N VAL A 92 5.07 -5.58 9.70
CA VAL A 92 3.84 -4.86 9.31
C VAL A 92 2.83 -4.79 10.47
N ASP A 93 2.79 -5.81 11.34
CA ASP A 93 1.95 -5.82 12.54
C ASP A 93 0.47 -5.51 12.24
N ASP A 94 -0.02 -5.96 11.09
CA ASP A 94 -1.39 -5.78 10.63
C ASP A 94 -1.85 -7.05 9.93
N GLY A 95 -2.58 -7.89 10.66
CA GLY A 95 -3.01 -9.20 10.18
C GLY A 95 -3.91 -9.12 8.96
N GLU A 96 -4.75 -8.09 8.85
CA GLU A 96 -5.64 -7.89 7.71
C GLU A 96 -4.85 -7.45 6.48
N ALA A 97 -3.94 -6.47 6.63
CA ALA A 97 -3.11 -6.01 5.52
C ALA A 97 -2.23 -7.14 4.95
N VAL A 98 -1.64 -7.95 5.82
CA VAL A 98 -0.85 -9.13 5.43
C VAL A 98 -1.74 -10.18 4.75
N ALA A 99 -2.93 -10.45 5.28
CA ALA A 99 -3.87 -11.39 4.69
C ALA A 99 -4.34 -10.93 3.29
N VAL A 100 -4.69 -9.66 3.13
CA VAL A 100 -5.10 -9.11 1.82
C VAL A 100 -3.93 -9.14 0.84
N LEU A 101 -2.71 -8.76 1.24
CA LEU A 101 -1.54 -8.83 0.36
C LEU A 101 -1.28 -10.26 -0.14
N THR A 102 -1.23 -11.22 0.79
CA THR A 102 -0.94 -12.62 0.48
C THR A 102 -2.02 -13.28 -0.36
N THR A 103 -3.30 -13.04 -0.04
CA THR A 103 -4.42 -13.52 -0.84
C THR A 103 -4.47 -12.85 -2.22
N SER A 104 -4.21 -11.55 -2.31
CA SER A 104 -4.12 -10.83 -3.59
C SER A 104 -2.99 -11.39 -4.45
N ALA A 105 -1.81 -11.63 -3.86
CA ALA A 105 -0.69 -12.26 -4.56
C ALA A 105 -1.08 -13.64 -5.09
N GLY A 106 -1.71 -14.49 -4.27
CA GLY A 106 -2.18 -15.81 -4.68
C GLY A 106 -3.24 -15.76 -5.80
N LEU A 107 -4.27 -14.93 -5.65
CA LEU A 107 -5.36 -14.85 -6.64
C LEU A 107 -4.89 -14.23 -7.96
N CYS A 108 -4.09 -13.17 -7.90
CA CYS A 108 -3.57 -12.50 -9.10
C CYS A 108 -2.50 -13.31 -9.83
N THR A 109 -1.75 -14.17 -9.14
CA THR A 109 -0.84 -15.11 -9.81
C THR A 109 -1.59 -16.24 -10.50
N LEU A 110 -2.72 -16.68 -9.94
CA LEU A 110 -3.62 -17.66 -10.54
C LEU A 110 -4.54 -17.08 -11.63
N GLY A 111 -4.57 -15.75 -11.81
CA GLY A 111 -5.40 -15.08 -12.81
C GLY A 111 -6.89 -14.99 -12.47
N ILE A 112 -7.24 -15.12 -11.18
CA ILE A 112 -8.62 -15.08 -10.65
C ILE A 112 -8.86 -13.83 -9.77
N GLY A 113 -7.95 -12.87 -9.82
CA GLY A 113 -7.92 -11.68 -8.99
C GLY A 113 -8.57 -10.48 -9.65
#